data_AF-A0A7V6H6K1-F1
#
_entry.id   AF-A0A7V6H6K1-F1
#
_cell.length_a   1.000
_cell.length_b   1.000
_cell.length_c   1.000
_cell.angle_alpha   90.00
_cell.angle_beta   90.00
_cell.angle_gamma   90.00
#
_symmetry.space_group_name_H-M   'P 1'
#
loop_
_entity.id
_entity.type
_entity.pdbx_description
1 polymer ?
#
loop_
_entity_poly.entity_id
_entity_poly.type
_entity_poly.pdbx_seq_one_letter_code
_entity_poly.pdbx_strand_id
1 'polypeptide(L)'
;MKRAIILLIALLITISAMAEGETKQVLLLGTDDIQRDLTQSAEMSRADAIYVASISDEGIRLLSIERDYRVSLPDQPDNKLATTTFFGGPELCMNSVNELLSLNLNRYVQISKDTVAEAVNILGGVSVPIYEEEKRVLRKAMGYIPKQGDDGLYKLNGKLAVGYLSAREEDIDDIESNARRNDRQQRFLSAVMNIVRSKSLDEAIGIADRVIPLVTTNLTMADIVGMIRTVQTGKGEFRYARSPITEFSHTRAGLHQVIEVNDMTLEIQKVDDFLNK
;
A
#
# COMPACT_ATOMS: atom_id res chain seq x y z
N MET A 1 -2.53 9.67 -11.75
CA MET A 1 -3.19 8.40 -11.33
C MET A 1 -2.26 7.21 -11.55
N LYS A 2 -1.13 7.16 -10.84
CA LYS A 2 -0.18 6.05 -10.95
C LYS A 2 0.18 5.54 -9.55
N ARG A 3 0.03 4.22 -9.39
CA ARG A 3 0.61 3.38 -8.33
C ARG A 3 -0.19 3.33 -7.04
N ALA A 4 -0.52 2.09 -6.66
CA ALA A 4 -1.30 1.72 -5.49
C ALA A 4 -0.45 0.84 -4.57
N ILE A 5 0.16 -0.23 -5.11
CA ILE A 5 0.94 -1.21 -4.32
C ILE A 5 2.46 -1.10 -4.49
N ILE A 6 2.94 0.09 -4.91
CA ILE A 6 4.28 0.54 -4.50
C ILE A 6 4.36 0.53 -2.95
N LEU A 7 3.27 0.90 -2.28
CA LEU A 7 3.19 0.95 -0.83
C LEU A 7 3.50 -0.34 -0.07
N LEU A 8 3.00 -1.44 -0.61
CA LEU A 8 2.96 -2.73 0.07
C LEU A 8 4.33 -3.43 0.13
N ILE A 9 5.31 -2.89 -0.58
CA ILE A 9 6.68 -3.40 -0.63
C ILE A 9 7.49 -2.92 0.57
N ALA A 10 7.20 -1.73 1.09
CA ALA A 10 7.71 -1.33 2.40
C ALA A 10 7.14 -2.23 3.48
N LEU A 11 5.82 -2.44 3.44
CA LEU A 11 5.09 -3.21 4.43
C LEU A 11 5.81 -4.53 4.69
N LEU A 12 5.97 -5.41 3.69
CA LEU A 12 6.52 -6.77 3.90
C LEU A 12 7.93 -6.86 4.48
N ILE A 13 8.66 -5.76 4.51
CA ILE A 13 10.02 -5.71 5.03
C ILE A 13 10.05 -5.17 6.49
N THR A 14 8.93 -4.66 7.04
CA THR A 14 8.93 -3.88 8.29
C THR A 14 7.78 -4.22 9.27
N ILE A 15 7.54 -5.48 9.64
CA ILE A 15 6.28 -5.90 10.29
C ILE A 15 6.48 -6.39 11.79
N SER A 16 5.66 -6.02 12.81
CA SER A 16 5.70 -6.16 14.36
C SER A 16 5.10 -7.38 15.19
N ALA A 17 5.68 -7.87 16.29
CA ALA A 17 5.20 -9.14 16.90
C ALA A 17 3.84 -9.04 17.58
N MET A 18 3.13 -10.18 17.65
CA MET A 18 2.03 -10.37 18.58
C MET A 18 2.14 -11.71 19.32
N ALA A 19 1.58 -11.74 20.53
CA ALA A 19 1.11 -12.98 21.14
C ALA A 19 -0.11 -13.50 20.34
N GLU A 20 -0.56 -14.72 20.63
CA GLU A 20 -1.74 -15.30 19.98
C GLU A 20 -2.97 -14.36 20.10
N GLY A 21 -3.58 -14.01 18.97
CA GLY A 21 -4.87 -13.30 18.91
C GLY A 21 -4.88 -11.76 18.88
N GLU A 22 -3.74 -11.05 18.77
CA GLU A 22 -3.76 -9.59 18.62
C GLU A 22 -3.50 -9.13 17.17
N THR A 23 -4.33 -8.20 16.67
CA THR A 23 -4.29 -7.66 15.30
C THR A 23 -3.55 -6.32 15.27
N LYS A 24 -2.62 -6.15 14.32
CA LYS A 24 -1.96 -4.85 14.08
C LYS A 24 -2.48 -4.19 12.80
N GLN A 25 -2.80 -2.91 12.88
CA GLN A 25 -3.20 -2.08 11.75
C GLN A 25 -2.16 -0.99 11.48
N VAL A 26 -1.74 -0.84 10.22
CA VAL A 26 -0.73 0.15 9.78
C VAL A 26 -1.26 0.91 8.56
N LEU A 27 -1.18 2.23 8.61
CA LEU A 27 -1.48 3.10 7.48
C LEU A 27 -0.34 3.11 6.46
N LEU A 28 -0.63 2.97 5.17
CA LEU A 28 0.38 3.05 4.11
C LEU A 28 0.07 4.21 3.17
N LEU A 29 1.02 5.14 3.02
CA LEU A 29 0.88 6.38 2.24
C LEU A 29 1.86 6.50 1.06
N GLY A 30 1.32 6.51 -0.16
CA GLY A 30 2.09 6.40 -1.40
C GLY A 30 2.16 7.73 -2.12
N THR A 31 3.36 8.29 -2.20
CA THR A 31 3.57 9.66 -2.66
C THR A 31 4.31 9.73 -3.99
N ASP A 32 3.91 10.64 -4.87
CA ASP A 32 4.68 11.04 -6.06
C ASP A 32 5.81 11.97 -5.61
N ASP A 33 7.04 11.63 -6.03
CA ASP A 33 8.32 12.30 -5.76
C ASP A 33 8.49 12.95 -4.38
N ILE A 34 9.23 12.24 -3.49
CA ILE A 34 9.92 12.91 -2.39
C ILE A 34 11.10 13.68 -3.01
N GLN A 35 10.85 14.89 -3.51
CA GLN A 35 11.94 15.79 -3.89
C GLN A 35 12.69 16.23 -2.64
N ARG A 36 13.75 15.49 -2.29
CA ARG A 36 14.72 15.87 -1.25
C ARG A 36 15.44 17.19 -1.55
N ASP A 37 15.38 17.69 -2.78
CA ASP A 37 16.35 18.65 -3.34
C ASP A 37 15.94 20.13 -3.41
N LEU A 38 14.70 20.51 -3.08
CA LEU A 38 14.27 21.93 -3.18
C LEU A 38 13.68 22.58 -1.92
N THR A 39 13.21 21.81 -0.93
CA THR A 39 12.57 22.38 0.28
C THR A 39 13.00 21.76 1.61
N GLN A 40 13.93 20.79 1.62
CA GLN A 40 14.40 20.03 2.80
C GLN A 40 13.35 19.28 3.64
N SER A 41 12.04 19.48 3.45
CA SER A 41 10.99 18.68 4.09
C SER A 41 10.44 17.59 3.17
N ALA A 42 10.46 16.35 3.64
CA ALA A 42 9.79 15.21 2.99
C ALA A 42 8.25 15.23 3.18
N GLU A 43 7.73 16.30 3.77
CA GLU A 43 6.38 16.45 4.30
C GLU A 43 5.41 17.09 3.29
N MET A 44 5.89 17.59 2.15
CA MET A 44 5.07 18.34 1.18
C MET A 44 4.78 17.53 -0.11
N SER A 45 4.38 16.26 0.04
CA SER A 45 3.84 15.48 -1.09
C SER A 45 2.42 14.98 -0.78
N ARG A 46 1.59 14.90 -1.82
CA ARG A 46 0.23 14.35 -1.73
C ARG A 46 0.28 12.83 -1.84
N ALA A 47 -0.55 12.16 -1.07
CA ALA A 47 -0.79 10.74 -1.19
C ALA A 47 -1.61 10.47 -2.47
N ASP A 48 -0.95 9.89 -3.48
CA ASP A 48 -1.61 9.36 -4.66
C ASP A 48 -2.33 8.02 -4.34
N ALA A 49 -1.97 7.38 -3.22
CA ALA A 49 -2.55 6.14 -2.70
C ALA A 49 -2.53 6.08 -1.16
N ILE A 50 -3.61 5.53 -0.56
CA ILE A 50 -3.83 5.44 0.90
C ILE A 50 -4.38 4.04 1.21
N TYR A 51 -3.80 3.37 2.20
CA TYR A 51 -4.21 2.02 2.59
C TYR A 51 -4.18 1.82 4.09
N VAL A 52 -4.98 0.88 4.59
CA VAL A 52 -4.81 0.24 5.90
C VAL A 52 -4.52 -1.23 5.70
N ALA A 53 -3.35 -1.68 6.18
CA ALA A 53 -3.02 -3.09 6.29
C ALA A 53 -3.33 -3.57 7.71
N SER A 54 -4.30 -4.47 7.86
CA SER A 54 -4.60 -5.22 9.08
C SER A 54 -3.94 -6.59 8.99
N ILE A 55 -3.22 -6.99 10.04
CA ILE A 55 -2.31 -8.15 10.01
C ILE A 55 -2.46 -8.94 11.31
N SER A 56 -2.61 -10.25 11.14
CA SER A 56 -2.93 -11.24 12.16
C SER A 56 -2.36 -12.60 11.77
N ASP A 57 -2.45 -13.59 12.65
CA ASP A 57 -2.22 -15.00 12.34
C ASP A 57 -3.21 -15.56 11.27
N GLU A 58 -4.44 -15.05 11.27
CA GLU A 58 -5.45 -15.25 10.22
C GLU A 58 -5.11 -14.62 8.85
N GLY A 59 -4.04 -13.83 8.77
CA GLY A 59 -3.48 -13.33 7.50
C GLY A 59 -3.40 -11.81 7.41
N ILE A 60 -3.34 -11.33 6.16
CA ILE A 60 -3.22 -9.89 5.84
C ILE A 60 -4.48 -9.43 5.13
N ARG A 61 -5.18 -8.46 5.71
CA ARG A 61 -6.34 -7.81 5.13
C ARG A 61 -5.96 -6.38 4.72
N LEU A 62 -6.08 -6.05 3.44
CA LEU A 62 -5.70 -4.74 2.91
C LEU A 62 -6.91 -3.95 2.42
N LEU A 63 -7.16 -2.81 3.05
CA LEU A 63 -8.18 -1.85 2.64
C LEU A 63 -7.54 -0.70 1.84
N SER A 64 -7.92 -0.56 0.58
CA SER A 64 -7.63 0.64 -0.21
C SER A 64 -8.61 1.74 0.15
N ILE A 65 -8.16 2.86 0.70
CA ILE A 65 -9.02 4.01 0.99
C ILE A 65 -8.97 4.97 -0.19
N GLU A 66 -10.12 5.41 -0.67
CA GLU A 66 -10.16 6.40 -1.75
C GLU A 66 -9.57 7.75 -1.30
N ARG A 67 -8.57 8.20 -2.05
CA ARG A 67 -7.86 9.45 -1.75
C ARG A 67 -8.74 10.70 -1.91
N ASP A 68 -9.87 10.57 -2.60
CA ASP A 68 -10.78 11.66 -2.94
C ASP A 68 -11.95 11.80 -1.94
N TYR A 69 -11.99 11.01 -0.86
CA TYR A 69 -12.89 11.23 0.28
C TYR A 69 -12.86 12.70 0.74
N ARG A 70 -14.04 13.29 0.96
CA ARG A 70 -14.15 14.62 1.56
C ARG A 70 -13.68 14.56 3.01
N VAL A 71 -12.75 15.44 3.36
CA VAL A 71 -12.28 15.66 4.75
C VAL A 71 -12.17 17.15 5.02
N SER A 72 -12.24 17.53 6.29
CA SER A 72 -11.96 18.89 6.72
C SER A 72 -10.53 18.99 7.26
N LEU A 73 -9.88 20.12 6.96
CA LEU A 73 -8.60 20.51 7.55
C LEU A 73 -8.80 21.79 8.39
N PRO A 74 -7.90 22.08 9.35
CA PRO A 74 -7.87 23.38 10.01
C PRO A 74 -7.90 24.51 8.97
N ASP A 75 -8.82 25.46 9.15
CA ASP A 75 -9.07 26.61 8.27
C ASP A 75 -9.45 26.27 6.80
N GLN A 76 -9.62 25.00 6.43
CA GLN A 76 -10.03 24.56 5.09
C GLN A 76 -11.01 23.37 5.17
N PRO A 77 -12.33 23.62 5.32
CA PRO A 77 -13.33 22.57 5.59
C PRO A 77 -13.56 21.62 4.41
N ASP A 78 -13.20 22.03 3.19
CA ASP A 78 -13.47 21.32 1.94
C ASP A 78 -12.17 20.84 1.28
N ASN A 79 -11.65 19.70 1.72
CA ASN A 79 -10.44 19.08 1.14
C ASN A 79 -10.64 17.60 0.78
N LYS A 80 -9.67 17.05 0.06
CA LYS A 80 -9.56 15.62 -0.25
C LYS A 80 -8.65 14.95 0.77
N LEU A 81 -8.95 13.73 1.18
CA LEU A 81 -8.09 12.92 2.06
C LEU A 81 -6.63 12.88 1.58
N ALA A 82 -6.40 12.78 0.26
CA ALA A 82 -5.10 12.86 -0.41
C ALA A 82 -4.22 14.07 -0.01
N THR A 83 -4.85 15.20 0.31
CA THR A 83 -4.16 16.48 0.56
C THR A 83 -3.64 16.62 1.98
N THR A 84 -4.18 15.86 2.94
CA THR A 84 -3.76 15.85 4.35
C THR A 84 -2.24 15.65 4.49
N THR A 85 -1.70 14.69 3.73
CA THR A 85 -0.25 14.42 3.62
C THR A 85 0.59 15.60 3.17
N PHE A 86 0.05 16.51 2.34
CA PHE A 86 0.76 17.71 1.90
C PHE A 86 0.73 18.84 2.94
N PHE A 87 -0.29 18.86 3.81
CA PHE A 87 -0.48 19.92 4.81
C PHE A 87 0.11 19.59 6.19
N GLY A 88 0.22 18.31 6.55
CA GLY A 88 0.73 17.88 7.86
C GLY A 88 1.34 16.48 7.83
N GLY A 89 1.88 16.08 6.68
CA GLY A 89 2.60 14.83 6.53
C GLY A 89 1.75 13.58 6.81
N PRO A 90 2.42 12.44 7.05
CA PRO A 90 1.73 11.16 7.22
C PRO A 90 0.87 11.10 8.49
N GLU A 91 1.22 11.85 9.54
CA GLU A 91 0.47 11.90 10.80
C GLU A 91 -0.90 12.57 10.64
N LEU A 92 -0.98 13.70 9.94
CA LEU A 92 -2.26 14.35 9.67
C LEU A 92 -3.16 13.45 8.82
N CYS A 93 -2.60 12.74 7.84
CA CYS A 93 -3.37 11.76 7.06
C CYS A 93 -3.86 10.58 7.91
N MET A 94 -3.05 10.09 8.86
CA MET A 94 -3.45 9.03 9.78
C MET A 94 -4.61 9.47 10.68
N ASN A 95 -4.52 10.69 11.23
CA ASN A 95 -5.57 11.27 12.04
C ASN A 95 -6.86 11.50 11.23
N SER A 96 -6.76 11.98 9.99
CA SER A 96 -7.92 12.12 9.10
C SER A 96 -8.54 10.77 8.70
N VAL A 97 -7.76 9.70 8.54
CA VAL A 97 -8.30 8.34 8.32
C VAL A 97 -9.00 7.82 9.59
N ASN A 98 -8.43 8.06 10.77
CA ASN A 98 -9.03 7.70 12.05
C ASN A 98 -10.37 8.39 12.27
N GLU A 99 -10.44 9.71 12.04
CA GLU A 99 -11.67 10.49 12.14
C GLU A 99 -12.71 10.04 11.11
N LEU A 100 -12.31 9.89 9.83
CA LEU A 100 -13.20 9.50 8.75
C LEU A 100 -13.82 8.12 8.96
N LEU A 101 -13.00 7.12 9.29
CA LEU A 101 -13.42 5.70 9.34
C LEU A 101 -13.62 5.16 10.77
N SER A 102 -13.56 6.02 11.78
CA SER A 102 -13.60 5.63 13.22
C SER A 102 -12.53 4.57 13.60
N LEU A 103 -11.34 4.68 13.00
CA LEU A 103 -10.20 3.80 13.28
C LEU A 103 -9.29 4.37 14.37
N ASN A 104 -8.38 3.54 14.89
CA ASN A 104 -7.40 3.91 15.92
C ASN A 104 -5.96 3.57 15.47
N LEU A 105 -5.60 3.99 14.25
CA LEU A 105 -4.27 3.81 13.69
C LEU A 105 -3.26 4.68 14.42
N ASN A 106 -2.16 4.08 14.86
CA ASN A 106 -1.05 4.76 15.52
C ASN A 106 0.32 4.44 14.89
N ARG A 107 0.31 3.75 13.73
CA ARG A 107 1.49 3.44 12.92
C ARG A 107 1.25 3.73 11.45
N TYR A 108 2.25 4.31 10.80
CA TYR A 108 2.25 4.56 9.37
C TYR A 108 3.57 4.20 8.70
N VAL A 109 3.50 3.96 7.39
CA VAL A 109 4.66 3.92 6.49
C VAL A 109 4.33 4.74 5.24
N GLN A 110 5.10 5.79 5.00
CA GLN A 110 5.06 6.57 3.77
C GLN A 110 6.27 6.20 2.90
N ILE A 111 6.01 5.89 1.63
CA ILE A 111 7.03 5.37 0.70
C ILE A 111 6.88 5.95 -0.71
N SER A 112 8.03 6.28 -1.29
CA SER A 112 8.17 6.72 -2.68
C SER A 112 8.39 5.56 -3.65
N LYS A 113 8.43 5.92 -4.93
CA LYS A 113 8.45 5.01 -6.06
C LYS A 113 9.84 4.47 -6.33
N ASP A 114 10.84 5.29 -6.05
CA ASP A 114 12.24 4.94 -6.13
C ASP A 114 12.67 4.11 -4.93
N THR A 115 12.14 4.44 -3.73
CA THR A 115 12.28 3.59 -2.54
C THR A 115 11.80 2.16 -2.80
N VAL A 116 10.70 1.97 -3.54
CA VAL A 116 10.24 0.62 -3.94
C VAL A 116 11.20 -0.08 -4.85
N ALA A 117 11.71 0.63 -5.86
CA ALA A 117 12.68 0.05 -6.76
C ALA A 117 13.90 -0.46 -5.95
N GLU A 118 14.35 0.34 -4.99
CA GLU A 118 15.46 -0.02 -4.13
C GLU A 118 15.15 -1.15 -3.13
N ALA A 119 13.97 -1.16 -2.50
CA ALA A 119 13.53 -2.24 -1.63
C ALA A 119 13.45 -3.60 -2.38
N VAL A 120 12.98 -3.60 -3.63
CA VAL A 120 13.00 -4.80 -4.50
C VAL A 120 14.42 -5.20 -4.89
N ASN A 121 15.33 -4.26 -5.10
CA ASN A 121 16.74 -4.57 -5.34
C ASN A 121 17.41 -5.15 -4.08
N ILE A 122 17.08 -4.64 -2.89
CA ILE A 122 17.54 -5.12 -1.58
C ILE A 122 17.12 -6.58 -1.33
N LEU A 123 15.89 -6.95 -1.72
CA LEU A 123 15.39 -8.34 -1.73
C LEU A 123 16.11 -9.25 -2.74
N GLY A 124 16.90 -8.71 -3.66
CA GLY A 124 17.50 -9.45 -4.77
C GLY A 124 16.54 -9.73 -5.94
N GLY A 125 15.43 -8.98 -6.03
CA GLY A 125 14.36 -9.13 -7.01
C GLY A 125 13.22 -10.06 -6.58
N VAL A 126 12.06 -9.93 -7.23
CA VAL A 126 10.81 -10.65 -6.89
C VAL A 126 10.31 -11.42 -8.11
N SER A 127 10.06 -12.73 -7.96
CA SER A 127 9.50 -13.57 -9.03
C SER A 127 7.98 -13.59 -8.97
N VAL A 128 7.31 -13.21 -10.06
CA VAL A 128 5.84 -13.22 -10.19
C VAL A 128 5.39 -13.90 -11.47
N PRO A 129 4.20 -14.51 -11.54
CA PRO A 129 3.64 -14.97 -12.81
C PRO A 129 3.22 -13.76 -13.66
N ILE A 130 3.33 -13.88 -14.98
CA ILE A 130 2.80 -12.93 -15.96
C ILE A 130 1.99 -13.74 -16.97
N TYR A 131 0.69 -13.47 -17.07
CA TYR A 131 -0.19 -14.14 -18.04
C TYR A 131 -0.11 -13.48 -19.43
N GLU A 132 -0.50 -14.19 -20.50
CA GLU A 132 -0.29 -13.73 -21.88
C GLU A 132 -1.03 -12.42 -22.20
N GLU A 133 -2.27 -12.31 -21.72
CA GLU A 133 -3.13 -11.14 -21.81
C GLU A 133 -2.48 -9.88 -21.18
N GLU A 134 -1.69 -10.06 -20.14
CA GLU A 134 -1.01 -8.96 -19.45
C GLU A 134 0.23 -8.46 -20.20
N LYS A 135 0.83 -9.30 -21.06
CA LYS A 135 2.15 -8.99 -21.67
C LYS A 135 2.13 -7.71 -22.49
N ARG A 136 1.00 -7.35 -23.11
CA ARG A 136 0.87 -6.12 -23.89
C ARG A 136 1.03 -4.88 -23.01
N VAL A 137 0.25 -4.79 -21.94
CA VAL A 137 0.27 -3.65 -21.00
C VAL A 137 1.54 -3.62 -20.17
N LEU A 138 2.03 -4.78 -19.72
CA LEU A 138 3.27 -4.89 -18.95
C LEU A 138 4.50 -4.49 -19.77
N ARG A 139 4.60 -4.90 -21.04
CA ARG A 139 5.69 -4.45 -21.92
C ARG A 139 5.71 -2.93 -22.08
N LYS A 140 4.55 -2.27 -22.19
CA LYS A 140 4.43 -0.80 -22.22
C LYS A 140 4.90 -0.16 -20.89
N ALA A 141 4.47 -0.70 -19.75
CA ALA A 141 4.75 -0.13 -18.43
C ALA A 141 6.17 -0.40 -17.91
N MET A 142 6.77 -1.53 -18.28
CA MET A 142 8.10 -1.99 -17.84
C MET A 142 9.20 -1.70 -18.88
N GLY A 143 8.83 -1.39 -20.12
CA GLY A 143 9.72 -1.26 -21.29
C GLY A 143 10.05 -2.60 -21.95
N TYR A 144 10.21 -3.66 -21.16
CA TYR A 144 10.35 -5.04 -21.62
C TYR A 144 9.81 -6.03 -20.57
N ILE A 145 9.64 -7.29 -20.97
CA ILE A 145 9.34 -8.40 -20.06
C ILE A 145 10.62 -9.23 -19.93
N PRO A 146 11.10 -9.56 -18.73
CA PRO A 146 12.30 -10.38 -18.55
C PRO A 146 12.08 -11.80 -19.09
N LYS A 147 13.16 -12.58 -19.23
CA LYS A 147 13.04 -14.02 -19.55
C LYS A 147 12.25 -14.72 -18.43
N GLN A 148 11.33 -15.60 -18.81
CA GLN A 148 10.66 -16.52 -17.90
C GLN A 148 11.68 -17.54 -17.36
N GLY A 149 11.60 -17.85 -16.06
CA GLY A 149 12.33 -18.93 -15.42
C GLY A 149 11.72 -20.30 -15.71
N ASP A 150 12.45 -21.36 -15.37
CA ASP A 150 12.00 -22.74 -15.57
C ASP A 150 10.85 -23.12 -14.61
N ASP A 151 10.63 -22.30 -13.57
CA ASP A 151 9.48 -22.31 -12.65
C ASP A 151 8.22 -21.62 -13.24
N GLY A 152 8.30 -21.09 -14.46
CA GLY A 152 7.24 -20.34 -15.11
C GLY A 152 7.08 -18.90 -14.60
N LEU A 153 7.92 -18.43 -13.67
CA LEU A 153 7.84 -17.08 -13.10
C LEU A 153 8.77 -16.10 -13.82
N TYR A 154 8.52 -14.81 -13.59
CA TYR A 154 9.27 -13.70 -14.17
C TYR A 154 9.94 -12.91 -13.05
N LYS A 155 11.27 -12.94 -12.99
CA LYS A 155 12.03 -12.23 -11.94
C LYS A 155 12.13 -10.74 -12.26
N LEU A 156 11.51 -9.92 -11.42
CA LEU A 156 11.48 -8.46 -11.53
C LEU A 156 12.56 -7.84 -10.63
N ASN A 157 13.37 -6.93 -11.18
CA ASN A 157 14.16 -5.98 -10.40
C ASN A 157 13.30 -4.74 -10.03
N GLY A 158 13.87 -3.78 -9.32
CA GLY A 158 13.14 -2.60 -8.86
C GLY A 158 12.38 -1.83 -9.94
N LYS A 159 13.04 -1.52 -11.06
CA LYS A 159 12.43 -0.81 -12.19
C LYS A 159 11.28 -1.61 -12.80
N LEU A 160 11.48 -2.92 -12.98
CA LEU A 160 10.46 -3.82 -13.53
C LEU A 160 9.27 -3.99 -12.58
N ALA A 161 9.50 -4.07 -11.27
CA ALA A 161 8.45 -4.12 -10.25
C ALA A 161 7.61 -2.83 -10.25
N VAL A 162 8.25 -1.66 -10.25
CA VAL A 162 7.54 -0.37 -10.38
C VAL A 162 6.67 -0.34 -11.63
N GLY A 163 7.17 -0.82 -12.79
CA GLY A 163 6.39 -0.93 -14.02
C GLY A 163 5.18 -1.86 -13.88
N TYR A 164 5.40 -3.09 -13.40
CA TYR A 164 4.39 -4.12 -13.21
C TYR A 164 3.24 -3.65 -12.29
N LEU A 165 3.57 -2.98 -11.18
CA LEU A 165 2.61 -2.47 -10.19
C LEU A 165 1.91 -1.17 -10.63
N SER A 166 2.47 -0.47 -11.63
CA SER A 166 1.89 0.74 -12.23
C SER A 166 0.93 0.43 -13.39
N ALA A 167 1.02 -0.75 -13.98
CA ALA A 167 0.38 -1.10 -15.25
C ALA A 167 -1.16 -1.06 -15.18
N ARG A 168 -1.76 -0.16 -15.98
CA ARG A 168 -3.20 -0.04 -16.25
C ARG A 168 -3.45 -0.29 -17.72
N GLU A 169 -4.56 -0.94 -18.04
CA GLU A 169 -5.03 -1.08 -19.41
C GLU A 169 -5.83 0.19 -19.78
N GLU A 170 -5.45 0.84 -20.88
CA GLU A 170 -6.05 2.10 -21.33
C GLU A 170 -7.22 1.88 -22.30
N ASP A 171 -7.39 0.65 -22.81
CA ASP A 171 -8.38 0.29 -23.83
C ASP A 171 -9.64 -0.39 -23.27
N ILE A 172 -9.74 -0.52 -21.94
CA ILE A 172 -10.88 -1.08 -21.20
C ILE A 172 -11.36 -0.06 -20.16
N ASP A 173 -12.55 -0.27 -19.58
CA ASP A 173 -13.05 0.66 -18.58
C ASP A 173 -12.17 0.74 -17.32
N ASP A 174 -12.25 1.86 -16.61
CA ASP A 174 -11.40 2.10 -15.45
C ASP A 174 -11.65 1.12 -14.29
N ILE A 175 -12.82 0.47 -14.20
CA ILE A 175 -13.12 -0.49 -13.13
C ILE A 175 -12.38 -1.80 -13.42
N GLU A 176 -12.50 -2.35 -14.64
CA GLU A 176 -11.77 -3.56 -15.03
C GLU A 176 -10.25 -3.33 -15.05
N SER A 177 -9.81 -2.18 -15.55
CA SER A 177 -8.40 -1.76 -15.55
C SER A 177 -7.81 -1.66 -14.13
N ASN A 178 -8.61 -1.15 -13.17
CA ASN A 178 -8.24 -1.17 -11.75
C ASN A 178 -8.23 -2.60 -11.18
N ALA A 179 -9.24 -3.43 -11.47
CA ALA A 179 -9.34 -4.80 -10.95
C ALA A 179 -8.15 -5.67 -11.37
N ARG A 180 -7.81 -5.69 -12.67
CA ARG A 180 -6.65 -6.44 -13.19
C ARG A 180 -5.32 -5.93 -12.61
N ARG A 181 -5.21 -4.62 -12.34
CA ARG A 181 -4.04 -4.07 -11.64
C ARG A 181 -3.98 -4.56 -10.19
N ASN A 182 -5.09 -4.59 -9.48
CA ASN A 182 -5.13 -5.03 -8.08
C ASN A 182 -4.76 -6.52 -7.95
N ASP A 183 -5.18 -7.38 -8.89
CA ASP A 183 -4.76 -8.79 -8.95
C ASP A 183 -3.24 -8.95 -9.12
N ARG A 184 -2.62 -8.26 -10.09
CA ARG A 184 -1.15 -8.22 -10.24
C ARG A 184 -0.45 -7.86 -8.93
N GLN A 185 -0.99 -6.84 -8.27
CA GLN A 185 -0.46 -6.28 -7.04
C GLN A 185 -0.58 -7.26 -5.86
N GLN A 186 -1.69 -7.99 -5.75
CA GLN A 186 -1.88 -9.11 -4.81
C GLN A 186 -0.87 -10.24 -5.08
N ARG A 187 -0.69 -10.66 -6.34
CA ARG A 187 0.31 -11.67 -6.72
C ARG A 187 1.74 -11.25 -6.34
N PHE A 188 2.08 -9.97 -6.52
CA PHE A 188 3.38 -9.43 -6.13
C PHE A 188 3.60 -9.47 -4.62
N LEU A 189 2.61 -9.04 -3.83
CA LEU A 189 2.68 -9.12 -2.37
C LEU A 189 2.88 -10.58 -1.91
N SER A 190 2.09 -11.52 -2.44
CA SER A 190 2.22 -12.94 -2.11
C SER A 190 3.62 -13.48 -2.42
N ALA A 191 4.24 -13.07 -3.53
CA ALA A 191 5.61 -13.43 -3.84
C ALA A 191 6.62 -12.89 -2.80
N VAL A 192 6.48 -11.62 -2.38
CA VAL A 192 7.37 -11.05 -1.36
C VAL A 192 7.12 -11.64 0.04
N MET A 193 5.86 -11.97 0.40
CA MET A 193 5.56 -12.72 1.64
C MET A 193 6.30 -14.06 1.65
N ASN A 194 6.29 -14.77 0.52
CA ASN A 194 6.97 -16.05 0.39
C ASN A 194 8.50 -15.89 0.46
N ILE A 195 9.07 -14.79 -0.03
CA ILE A 195 10.49 -14.47 0.19
C ILE A 195 10.77 -14.32 1.68
N VAL A 196 10.01 -13.50 2.42
CA VAL A 196 10.24 -13.28 3.86
C VAL A 196 10.00 -14.54 4.69
N ARG A 197 8.98 -15.35 4.34
CA ARG A 197 8.73 -16.68 4.93
C ARG A 197 9.88 -17.67 4.69
N SER A 198 10.58 -17.56 3.55
CA SER A 198 11.74 -18.41 3.21
C SER A 198 13.04 -17.99 3.90
N LYS A 199 13.09 -16.79 4.50
CA LYS A 199 14.27 -16.22 5.15
C LYS A 199 14.32 -16.60 6.63
N SER A 200 15.53 -16.77 7.16
CA SER A 200 15.73 -16.78 8.62
C SER A 200 15.32 -15.43 9.23
N LEU A 201 15.04 -15.40 10.54
CA LEU A 201 14.68 -14.17 11.23
C LEU A 201 15.77 -13.10 11.10
N ASP A 202 17.04 -13.49 11.22
CA ASP A 202 18.19 -12.57 11.10
C ASP A 202 18.35 -12.01 9.69
N GLU A 203 18.14 -12.83 8.65
CA GLU A 203 18.11 -12.33 7.26
C GLU A 203 16.95 -11.37 7.02
N ALA A 204 15.77 -11.66 7.56
CA ALA A 204 14.59 -10.81 7.41
C ALA A 204 14.78 -9.46 8.11
N ILE A 205 15.37 -9.45 9.32
CA ILE A 205 15.78 -8.21 10.03
C ILE A 205 16.86 -7.47 9.23
N GLY A 206 17.86 -8.15 8.68
CA GLY A 206 18.90 -7.51 7.85
C GLY A 206 18.38 -6.93 6.53
N ILE A 207 17.24 -7.41 6.02
CA ILE A 207 16.50 -6.79 4.91
C ILE A 207 15.76 -5.55 5.43
N ALA A 208 15.13 -5.64 6.61
CA ALA A 208 14.43 -4.53 7.27
C ALA A 208 15.34 -3.33 7.52
N ASP A 209 16.50 -3.54 8.16
CA ASP A 209 17.51 -2.52 8.47
C ASP A 209 17.97 -1.72 7.23
N ARG A 210 17.91 -2.33 6.05
CA ARG A 210 18.29 -1.70 4.78
C ARG A 210 17.16 -0.90 4.11
N VAL A 211 15.90 -1.18 4.44
CA VAL A 211 14.73 -0.53 3.83
C VAL A 211 14.13 0.56 4.71
N ILE A 212 14.17 0.41 6.04
CA ILE A 212 13.67 1.43 6.98
C ILE A 212 14.26 2.82 6.70
N PRO A 213 15.57 3.02 6.42
CA PRO A 213 16.13 4.34 6.14
C PRO A 213 15.65 4.99 4.83
N LEU A 214 14.92 4.24 4.00
CA LEU A 214 14.41 4.68 2.70
C LEU A 214 12.93 5.12 2.74
N VAL A 215 12.23 4.87 3.86
CA VAL A 215 10.82 5.20 4.09
C VAL A 215 10.67 6.24 5.21
N THR A 216 9.52 6.90 5.27
CA THR A 216 9.13 7.76 6.39
C THR A 216 8.13 7.00 7.25
N THR A 217 8.48 6.71 8.51
CA THR A 217 7.67 5.85 9.39
C THR A 217 7.86 6.20 10.86
N ASN A 218 6.86 5.87 11.68
CA ASN A 218 6.94 5.87 13.14
C ASN A 218 6.95 4.45 13.75
N LEU A 219 7.21 3.41 12.95
CA LEU A 219 7.46 2.05 13.43
C LEU A 219 8.77 1.99 14.22
N THR A 220 8.74 1.37 15.40
CA THR A 220 9.95 1.03 16.17
C THR A 220 10.59 -0.27 15.65
N MET A 221 11.83 -0.58 16.04
CA MET A 221 12.43 -1.88 15.69
C MET A 221 11.70 -3.06 16.36
N ALA A 222 11.12 -2.86 17.56
CA ALA A 222 10.20 -3.84 18.14
C ALA A 222 8.94 -4.01 17.26
N ASP A 223 8.48 -2.92 16.63
CA ASP A 223 7.43 -2.94 15.61
C ASP A 223 7.84 -3.56 14.26
N ILE A 224 9.04 -4.14 14.15
CA ILE A 224 9.60 -4.65 12.88
C ILE A 224 10.17 -6.07 13.02
N VAL A 225 10.68 -6.45 14.19
CA VAL A 225 11.20 -7.80 14.41
C VAL A 225 10.13 -8.89 14.29
N GLY A 226 8.84 -8.54 14.39
CA GLY A 226 7.89 -9.49 14.94
C GLY A 226 6.63 -9.89 14.15
N MET A 227 6.02 -9.10 13.27
CA MET A 227 5.08 -9.55 12.22
C MET A 227 5.88 -9.90 10.95
N ILE A 228 7.22 -9.78 10.97
CA ILE A 228 8.14 -10.76 10.37
C ILE A 228 7.84 -12.15 10.96
N ARG A 229 7.85 -12.32 12.29
CA ARG A 229 7.43 -13.59 12.92
C ARG A 229 5.99 -13.95 12.58
N THR A 230 5.00 -13.05 12.73
CA THR A 230 3.60 -13.35 12.35
C THR A 230 3.43 -13.66 10.86
N VAL A 231 4.20 -13.05 9.94
CA VAL A 231 4.18 -13.46 8.52
C VAL A 231 4.85 -14.82 8.33
N GLN A 232 5.91 -15.13 9.09
CA GLN A 232 6.59 -16.43 9.08
C GLN A 232 5.75 -17.57 9.70
N THR A 233 4.96 -17.29 10.75
CA THR A 233 4.15 -18.29 11.47
C THR A 233 2.69 -18.34 11.02
N GLY A 234 2.15 -17.21 10.57
CA GLY A 234 0.76 -17.05 10.14
C GLY A 234 0.47 -17.82 8.86
N LYS A 235 -0.61 -18.60 8.89
CA LYS A 235 -1.07 -19.45 7.77
C LYS A 235 -2.20 -18.83 6.97
N GLY A 236 -2.63 -17.64 7.38
CA GLY A 236 -3.71 -16.89 6.79
C GLY A 236 -3.54 -16.47 5.33
N GLU A 237 -4.67 -16.12 4.74
CA GLU A 237 -4.78 -15.65 3.36
C GLU A 237 -4.58 -14.14 3.25
N PHE A 238 -4.35 -13.65 2.03
CA PHE A 238 -4.42 -12.22 1.72
C PHE A 238 -5.83 -11.86 1.25
N ARG A 239 -6.45 -10.87 1.90
CA ARG A 239 -7.76 -10.31 1.51
C ARG A 239 -7.60 -8.85 1.10
N TYR A 240 -8.40 -8.40 0.13
CA TYR A 240 -8.39 -7.04 -0.39
C TYR A 240 -9.81 -6.44 -0.41
N ALA A 241 -9.94 -5.18 0.00
CA ALA A 241 -11.15 -4.39 -0.18
C ALA A 241 -10.82 -2.94 -0.60
N ARG A 242 -11.85 -2.18 -0.98
CA ARG A 242 -11.79 -0.75 -1.28
C ARG A 242 -12.88 -0.04 -0.51
N SER A 243 -12.54 1.07 0.14
CA SER A 243 -13.47 2.02 0.76
C SER A 243 -13.60 3.24 -0.16
N PRO A 244 -14.81 3.68 -0.57
CA PRO A 244 -16.12 3.18 -0.10
C PRO A 244 -16.45 1.74 -0.52
N ILE A 245 -16.96 0.96 0.43
CA ILE A 245 -17.57 -0.37 0.25
C ILE A 245 -19.10 -0.20 0.01
N THR A 246 -19.67 0.89 0.49
CA THR A 246 -21.07 1.30 0.34
C THR A 246 -21.27 2.24 -0.87
N GLU A 247 -22.54 2.60 -1.14
CA GLU A 247 -22.85 3.58 -2.17
C GLU A 247 -22.33 4.97 -1.80
N PHE A 248 -21.80 5.66 -2.81
CA PHE A 248 -21.24 6.99 -2.68
C PHE A 248 -21.60 7.84 -3.91
N SER A 249 -21.46 9.15 -3.75
CA SER A 249 -21.65 10.13 -4.82
C SER A 249 -20.38 10.94 -5.05
N HIS A 250 -20.25 11.50 -6.25
CA HIS A 250 -19.26 12.51 -6.55
C HIS A 250 -19.88 13.91 -6.41
N THR A 251 -19.40 14.68 -5.43
CA THR A 251 -19.87 16.05 -5.18
C THR A 251 -18.76 17.05 -5.46
N ARG A 252 -19.11 18.34 -5.48
CA ARG A 252 -18.15 19.44 -5.59
C ARG A 252 -18.06 20.20 -4.28
N ALA A 253 -16.90 20.12 -3.64
CA ALA A 253 -16.55 20.86 -2.43
C ALA A 253 -15.53 21.95 -2.83
N GLY A 254 -15.99 23.19 -2.92
CA GLY A 254 -15.21 24.32 -3.44
C GLY A 254 -14.63 24.09 -4.85
N LEU A 255 -13.29 23.98 -4.92
CA LEU A 255 -12.54 23.71 -6.15
C LEU A 255 -12.30 22.22 -6.42
N HIS A 256 -12.74 21.33 -5.53
CA HIS A 256 -12.46 19.90 -5.58
C HIS A 256 -13.70 19.09 -5.93
N GLN A 257 -13.54 18.10 -6.81
CA GLN A 257 -14.47 16.97 -6.90
C GLN A 257 -14.08 15.95 -5.83
N VAL A 258 -15.01 15.63 -4.93
CA VAL A 258 -14.78 14.75 -3.78
C VAL A 258 -15.73 13.55 -3.83
N ILE A 259 -15.48 12.58 -2.96
CA ILE A 259 -16.36 11.44 -2.68
C ILE A 259 -17.08 11.70 -1.36
N GLU A 260 -18.41 11.59 -1.40
CA GLU A 260 -19.28 11.59 -0.22
C GLU A 260 -20.05 10.27 -0.17
N VAL A 261 -19.97 9.58 0.97
CA VAL A 261 -20.63 8.30 1.19
C VAL A 261 -22.06 8.53 1.64
N ASN A 262 -23.01 7.77 1.09
CA ASN A 262 -24.44 7.97 1.33
C ASN A 262 -24.85 7.58 2.76
N ASP A 263 -24.21 6.55 3.33
CA ASP A 263 -24.36 6.13 4.74
C ASP A 263 -22.98 5.84 5.34
N MET A 264 -22.42 6.85 6.02
CA MET A 264 -21.11 6.73 6.66
C MET A 264 -21.11 5.72 7.82
N THR A 265 -22.25 5.48 8.47
CA THR A 265 -22.35 4.53 9.59
C THR A 265 -22.20 3.10 9.08
N LEU A 266 -22.89 2.79 7.97
CA LEU A 266 -22.76 1.49 7.31
C LEU A 266 -21.37 1.29 6.69
N GLU A 267 -20.73 2.35 6.19
CA GLU A 267 -19.35 2.28 5.69
C GLU A 267 -18.36 1.96 6.80
N ILE A 268 -18.42 2.67 7.93
CA ILE A 268 -17.60 2.39 9.12
C ILE A 268 -17.80 0.94 9.58
N GLN A 269 -19.05 0.46 9.65
CA GLN A 269 -19.34 -0.92 10.00
C GLN A 269 -18.70 -1.93 9.02
N LYS A 270 -18.84 -1.72 7.70
CA LYS A 270 -18.24 -2.62 6.71
C LYS A 270 -16.70 -2.58 6.69
N VAL A 271 -16.12 -1.43 7.02
CA VAL A 271 -14.67 -1.25 7.16
C VAL A 271 -14.16 -1.99 8.40
N ASP A 272 -14.84 -1.89 9.55
CA ASP A 272 -14.53 -2.67 10.75
C ASP A 272 -14.69 -4.18 10.50
N ASP A 273 -15.83 -4.59 9.92
CA ASP A 273 -16.08 -5.98 9.51
C ASP A 273 -14.95 -6.51 8.61
N PHE A 274 -14.48 -5.73 7.63
CA PHE A 274 -13.38 -6.14 6.76
C PHE A 274 -12.02 -6.16 7.45
N LEU A 275 -11.71 -5.22 8.35
CA LEU A 275 -10.38 -5.12 8.96
C LEU A 275 -10.19 -6.08 10.13
N ASN A 276 -11.28 -6.46 10.83
CA ASN A 276 -11.24 -7.15 12.11
C ASN A 276 -11.99 -8.50 12.16
N LYS A 277 -12.61 -8.96 11.05
CA LYS A 277 -13.32 -10.25 10.92
C LYS A 277 -12.90 -11.03 9.66
#